data_AF-A0A226CXS3-F1
#
_entry.id   AF-A0A226CXS3-F1
#
_cell.length_a   1.000
_cell.length_b   1.000
_cell.length_c   1.000
_cell.angle_alpha   90.00
_cell.angle_beta   90.00
_cell.angle_gamma   90.00
#
_symmetry.space_group_name_H-M   'P 1'
#
loop_
_entity.id
_entity.type
_entity.pdbx_description
1 polymer ?
#
loop_
_entity_poly.entity_id
_entity_poly.type
_entity_poly.pdbx_seq_one_letter_code
_entity_poly.pdbx_strand_id
1 'polypeptide(L)'
;MEDPQEATITELFGVLLAYTEIMEKHVLFGKCPFHWNKNDQRPHVRFEIFGCFKFWIKLVILTATLAIPCNLIILRFLINKFALFGYCFEDNLPINFISTNISCAVVVGTILLIFLPVMAFWESMAVPEIERTFGIFQRLRKVCPKEENGSSMSATFNSMATTVFRIYVKLPIFLTLVGIYLNLDPLYYFFRQMSIFPTTDFVLPLLFRIVSLFASFTEVCRLMALIISAAMLVINIGKRETHMWRRIAGLSTVRGLYFHKQIAVLYSARRIPAMCLLTLIVLVCLVLQVSSNYATLAMLDLLPFVAYIVFPYIAGVAWIVVTSIVDTAAQVNHDFDTGLELMRVKCLSRKSTSYRKLRSLASIGVHIILGSSPNLITKMFKIQYRAKVLDLTVWLVLAHPIV
;
A
#
# COMPACT_ATOMS: atom_id res chain seq x y z
N MET A 1 -22.83 -24.35 15.30
CA MET A 1 -22.41 -23.33 16.28
C MET A 1 -20.99 -22.98 15.89
N GLU A 2 -20.75 -21.82 15.28
CA GLU A 2 -19.39 -21.43 14.86
C GLU A 2 -18.49 -21.28 16.09
N ASP A 3 -17.24 -21.74 15.97
CA ASP A 3 -16.23 -21.55 17.02
C ASP A 3 -16.05 -20.03 17.26
N PRO A 4 -16.20 -19.53 18.49
CA PRO A 4 -15.98 -18.12 18.82
C PRO A 4 -14.64 -17.57 18.33
N GLN A 5 -13.62 -18.42 18.22
CA GLN A 5 -12.31 -18.07 17.69
C GLN A 5 -12.35 -17.81 16.19
N GLU A 6 -13.01 -18.67 15.41
CA GLU A 6 -13.18 -18.54 13.97
C GLU A 6 -13.89 -17.24 13.59
N ALA A 7 -14.97 -16.89 14.31
CA ALA A 7 -15.64 -15.60 14.12
C ALA A 7 -14.70 -14.39 14.37
N THR A 8 -13.78 -14.49 15.34
CA THR A 8 -12.81 -13.41 15.61
C THR A 8 -11.85 -13.23 14.44
N ILE A 9 -11.36 -14.34 13.91
CA ILE A 9 -10.40 -14.39 12.82
C ILE A 9 -11.03 -13.79 11.57
N THR A 10 -12.25 -14.19 11.24
CA THR A 10 -12.99 -13.68 10.08
C THR A 10 -13.27 -12.19 10.19
N GLU A 11 -13.60 -11.69 11.38
CA GLU A 11 -13.80 -10.26 11.58
C GLU A 11 -12.49 -9.47 11.41
N LEU A 12 -11.37 -9.93 12.01
CA LEU A 12 -10.12 -9.17 12.03
C LEU A 12 -9.36 -9.26 10.70
N PHE A 13 -9.27 -10.47 10.14
CA PHE A 13 -8.50 -10.79 8.94
C PHE A 13 -9.38 -10.98 7.70
N GLY A 14 -10.66 -10.60 7.75
CA GLY A 14 -11.60 -10.75 6.65
C GLY A 14 -11.13 -10.11 5.34
N VAL A 15 -10.32 -9.05 5.40
CA VAL A 15 -9.66 -8.45 4.24
C VAL A 15 -8.72 -9.46 3.55
N LEU A 16 -7.88 -10.18 4.30
CA LEU A 16 -6.97 -11.21 3.75
C LEU A 16 -7.71 -12.47 3.29
N LEU A 17 -8.76 -12.84 4.01
CA LEU A 17 -9.65 -13.93 3.60
C LEU A 17 -10.34 -13.60 2.28
N ALA A 18 -10.86 -12.38 2.12
CA ALA A 18 -11.45 -11.91 0.88
C ALA A 18 -10.43 -11.87 -0.27
N TYR A 19 -9.19 -11.45 -0.02
CA TYR A 19 -8.11 -11.54 -1.00
C TYR A 19 -7.88 -13.00 -1.44
N THR A 20 -7.74 -13.92 -0.49
CA THR A 20 -7.49 -15.35 -0.75
C THR A 20 -8.66 -15.96 -1.53
N GLU A 21 -9.89 -15.63 -1.15
CA GLU A 21 -11.10 -16.14 -1.78
C GLU A 21 -11.32 -15.59 -3.19
N ILE A 22 -11.09 -14.30 -3.41
CA ILE A 22 -11.43 -13.65 -4.67
C ILE A 22 -10.25 -13.70 -5.63
N MET A 23 -9.05 -13.32 -5.19
CA MET A 23 -7.87 -13.24 -6.05
C MET A 23 -7.26 -14.63 -6.24
N GLU A 24 -6.87 -15.34 -5.17
CA GLU A 24 -6.10 -16.58 -5.34
C GLU A 24 -6.88 -17.74 -5.94
N LYS A 25 -8.18 -17.85 -5.63
CA LYS A 25 -9.06 -18.85 -6.28
C LYS A 25 -9.36 -18.50 -7.74
N HIS A 26 -9.16 -17.26 -8.17
CA HIS A 26 -9.42 -16.89 -9.55
C HIS A 26 -8.40 -17.50 -10.50
N VAL A 27 -8.89 -18.03 -11.63
CA VAL A 27 -8.08 -18.73 -12.64
C VAL A 27 -6.88 -17.92 -13.13
N LEU A 28 -7.06 -16.59 -13.20
CA LEU A 28 -6.04 -15.67 -13.69
C LEU A 28 -4.89 -15.48 -12.72
N PHE A 29 -5.08 -15.59 -11.41
CA PHE A 29 -4.02 -15.27 -10.46
C PHE A 29 -3.35 -16.52 -9.93
N GLY A 30 -4.12 -17.45 -9.35
CA GLY A 30 -3.60 -18.60 -8.61
C GLY A 30 -2.99 -18.19 -7.26
N LYS A 31 -2.40 -19.18 -6.56
CA LYS A 31 -1.78 -19.00 -5.24
C LYS A 31 -0.61 -18.01 -5.26
N CYS A 32 -0.52 -17.17 -4.23
CA CYS A 32 0.58 -16.25 -4.00
C CYS A 32 1.50 -16.78 -2.89
N PRO A 33 2.81 -16.46 -2.89
CA PRO A 33 3.68 -16.73 -1.76
C PRO A 33 3.11 -16.16 -0.45
N PHE A 34 2.53 -14.97 -0.50
CA PHE A 34 1.78 -14.36 0.59
C PHE A 34 0.32 -14.80 0.53
N HIS A 35 -0.06 -15.75 1.39
CA HIS A 35 -1.41 -16.32 1.41
C HIS A 35 -1.91 -16.58 2.84
N TRP A 36 -3.23 -16.73 2.97
CA TRP A 36 -3.85 -17.16 4.21
C TRP A 36 -3.78 -18.68 4.35
N ASN A 37 -3.13 -19.19 5.40
CA ASN A 37 -3.16 -20.62 5.71
C ASN A 37 -4.42 -20.94 6.53
N LYS A 38 -5.32 -21.77 5.97
CA LYS A 38 -6.54 -22.20 6.65
C LYS A 38 -6.29 -23.08 7.87
N ASN A 39 -5.21 -23.85 7.88
CA ASN A 39 -4.91 -24.78 8.97
C ASN A 39 -4.45 -24.01 10.21
N ASP A 40 -3.57 -23.02 10.01
CA ASP A 40 -2.98 -22.25 11.10
C ASP A 40 -3.79 -20.97 11.41
N GLN A 41 -4.77 -20.64 10.56
CA GLN A 41 -5.59 -19.43 10.62
C GLN A 41 -4.72 -18.16 10.71
N ARG A 42 -3.66 -18.11 9.88
CA ARG A 42 -2.64 -17.05 9.89
C ARG A 42 -2.17 -16.72 8.48
N PRO A 43 -1.71 -15.48 8.23
CA PRO A 43 -1.00 -15.15 7.01
C PRO A 43 0.42 -15.74 7.04
N HIS A 44 0.80 -16.42 5.97
CA HIS A 44 2.16 -16.95 5.79
C HIS A 44 2.77 -16.41 4.51
N VAL A 45 4.09 -16.23 4.54
CA VAL A 45 4.90 -16.05 3.34
C VAL A 45 5.65 -17.35 3.10
N ARG A 46 5.26 -18.11 2.08
CA ARG A 46 6.01 -19.30 1.63
C ARG A 46 6.62 -19.04 0.27
N PHE A 47 7.94 -18.97 0.21
CA PHE A 47 8.69 -18.84 -1.04
C PHE A 47 8.89 -20.17 -1.78
N GLU A 48 8.13 -21.22 -1.44
CA GLU A 48 8.19 -22.52 -2.11
C GLU A 48 7.85 -22.37 -3.60
N ILE A 49 8.81 -22.72 -4.47
CA ILE A 49 8.68 -22.58 -5.92
C ILE A 49 7.53 -23.46 -6.45
N PHE A 50 7.46 -24.72 -5.99
CA PHE A 50 6.47 -25.69 -6.49
C PHE A 50 5.03 -25.35 -6.09
N GLY A 51 4.82 -24.78 -4.89
CA GLY A 51 3.48 -24.39 -4.42
C GLY A 51 2.92 -23.14 -5.12
N CYS A 52 3.80 -22.26 -5.60
CA CYS A 52 3.45 -20.96 -6.20
C CYS A 52 3.97 -20.82 -7.64
N PHE A 53 4.12 -21.91 -8.39
CA PHE A 53 4.74 -21.90 -9.72
C PHE A 53 4.11 -20.91 -10.72
N LYS A 54 2.77 -20.78 -10.71
CA LYS A 54 2.05 -19.80 -11.56
C LYS A 54 2.44 -18.35 -11.26
N PHE A 55 2.69 -18.02 -9.99
CA PHE A 55 3.17 -16.70 -9.57
C PHE A 55 4.57 -16.47 -10.15
N TRP A 56 5.48 -17.42 -9.94
CA TRP A 56 6.88 -17.29 -10.37
C TRP A 56 7.03 -17.18 -11.89
N ILE A 57 6.31 -18.00 -12.67
CA ILE A 57 6.30 -17.88 -14.13
C ILE A 57 5.88 -16.48 -14.55
N LYS A 58 4.80 -15.94 -14.00
CA LYS A 58 4.30 -14.62 -14.41
C LYS A 58 5.24 -13.50 -14.00
N LEU A 59 5.92 -13.64 -12.86
CA LEU A 59 6.96 -12.71 -12.45
C LEU A 59 8.16 -12.74 -13.41
N VAL A 60 8.57 -13.92 -13.87
CA VAL A 60 9.60 -14.07 -14.91
C VAL A 60 9.14 -13.45 -16.23
N ILE A 61 7.89 -13.70 -16.66
CA ILE A 61 7.31 -13.08 -17.86
C ILE A 61 7.29 -11.56 -17.72
N LEU A 62 6.77 -11.02 -16.62
CA LEU A 62 6.78 -9.58 -16.32
C LEU A 62 8.19 -8.99 -16.45
N THR A 63 9.18 -9.68 -15.88
CA THR A 63 10.57 -9.22 -15.90
C THR A 63 11.13 -9.25 -17.33
N ALA A 64 10.98 -10.38 -18.03
CA ALA A 64 11.55 -10.60 -19.35
C ALA A 64 10.88 -9.77 -20.46
N THR A 65 9.57 -9.55 -20.36
CA THR A 65 8.77 -8.95 -21.44
C THR A 65 8.41 -7.49 -21.20
N LEU A 66 8.34 -7.05 -19.95
CA LEU A 66 8.04 -5.67 -19.61
C LEU A 66 9.27 -4.96 -19.05
N ALA A 67 9.85 -5.46 -17.96
CA ALA A 67 10.89 -4.74 -17.23
C ALA A 67 12.19 -4.60 -18.05
N ILE A 68 12.72 -5.69 -18.60
CA ILE A 68 13.98 -5.65 -19.38
C ILE A 68 13.83 -4.75 -20.62
N PRO A 69 12.83 -4.96 -21.51
CA PRO A 69 12.70 -4.12 -22.71
C PRO A 69 12.42 -2.65 -22.36
N CYS A 70 11.60 -2.38 -21.34
CA CYS A 70 11.35 -1.01 -20.86
C CYS A 70 12.64 -0.33 -20.42
N ASN A 71 13.45 -0.97 -19.57
CA ASN A 71 14.71 -0.40 -19.10
C ASN A 71 15.72 -0.19 -20.24
N LEU A 72 15.80 -1.12 -21.21
CA LEU A 72 16.67 -0.97 -22.38
C LEU A 72 16.25 0.23 -23.25
N ILE A 73 14.94 0.41 -23.45
CA ILE A 73 14.41 1.55 -24.20
C ILE A 73 14.70 2.87 -23.46
N ILE A 74 14.45 2.94 -22.15
CA ILE A 74 14.75 4.12 -21.34
C ILE A 74 16.25 4.43 -21.37
N LEU A 75 17.10 3.42 -21.19
CA LEU A 75 18.55 3.58 -21.23
C LEU A 75 19.02 4.12 -22.59
N ARG A 76 18.51 3.58 -23.70
CA ARG A 76 18.78 4.08 -25.05
C ARG A 76 18.38 5.55 -25.19
N PHE A 77 17.18 5.91 -24.74
CA PHE A 77 16.71 7.30 -24.78
C PHE A 77 17.62 8.23 -23.99
N LEU A 78 18.08 7.84 -22.80
CA LEU A 78 19.01 8.63 -22.00
C LEU A 78 20.38 8.76 -22.69
N ILE A 79 20.91 7.68 -23.28
CA ILE A 79 22.17 7.71 -24.03
C ILE A 79 22.08 8.70 -25.19
N ASN A 80 21.02 8.62 -26.00
CA ASN A 80 20.78 9.55 -27.10
C ASN A 80 20.66 11.00 -26.60
N LYS A 81 19.85 11.23 -25.57
CA LYS A 81 19.57 12.57 -25.06
C LYS A 81 20.80 13.26 -24.46
N PHE A 82 21.71 12.50 -23.85
CA PHE A 82 22.94 13.01 -23.27
C PHE A 82 24.16 12.85 -24.19
N ALA A 83 23.96 12.40 -25.44
CA ALA A 83 25.02 12.06 -26.39
C ALA A 83 26.14 11.21 -25.77
N LEU A 84 25.78 10.30 -24.85
CA LEU A 84 26.74 9.44 -24.17
C LEU A 84 27.36 8.51 -25.21
N PHE A 85 28.70 8.42 -25.21
CA PHE A 85 29.48 7.57 -26.11
C PHE A 85 29.55 8.01 -27.59
N GLY A 86 28.99 9.16 -27.99
CA GLY A 86 29.10 9.66 -29.36
C GLY A 86 28.35 8.82 -30.42
N TYR A 87 27.58 7.82 -30.00
CA TYR A 87 26.70 7.04 -30.87
C TYR A 87 25.26 7.57 -30.75
N CYS A 88 24.66 7.95 -31.88
CA CYS A 88 23.24 8.30 -31.95
C CYS A 88 22.47 7.09 -32.49
N PHE A 89 21.68 6.43 -31.65
CA PHE A 89 20.73 5.43 -32.12
C PHE A 89 19.55 6.12 -32.81
N GLU A 90 19.00 5.55 -33.89
CA GLU A 90 17.81 6.12 -34.55
C GLU A 90 16.64 6.27 -33.58
N ASP A 91 16.17 7.50 -33.34
CA ASP A 91 15.09 7.74 -32.37
C ASP A 91 13.71 7.68 -33.05
N ASN A 92 13.24 6.44 -33.25
CA ASN A 92 11.92 6.16 -33.82
C ASN A 92 10.84 5.94 -32.74
N LEU A 93 11.12 6.30 -31.49
CA LEU A 93 10.24 6.07 -30.35
C LEU A 93 9.37 7.29 -30.07
N PRO A 94 8.03 7.14 -30.04
CA PRO A 94 7.16 8.23 -29.63
C PRO A 94 7.48 8.69 -28.20
N ILE A 95 7.64 9.99 -27.99
CA ILE A 95 7.88 10.59 -26.66
C ILE A 95 6.83 10.11 -25.65
N ASN A 96 5.59 10.00 -26.12
CA ASN A 96 4.44 9.49 -25.39
C ASN A 96 4.66 8.09 -24.78
N PHE A 97 5.27 7.20 -25.56
CA PHE A 97 5.60 5.86 -25.12
C PHE A 97 6.73 5.89 -24.08
N ILE A 98 7.78 6.69 -24.31
CA ILE A 98 8.91 6.80 -23.40
C ILE A 98 8.46 7.33 -22.03
N SER A 99 7.68 8.42 -22.02
CA SER A 99 7.16 9.01 -20.78
C SER A 99 6.30 8.02 -20.01
N THR A 100 5.39 7.31 -20.68
CA THR A 100 4.54 6.30 -20.04
C THR A 100 5.38 5.19 -19.39
N ASN A 101 6.42 4.73 -20.08
CA ASN A 101 7.30 3.67 -19.57
C ASN A 101 8.15 4.13 -18.38
N ILE A 102 8.71 5.34 -18.42
CA ILE A 102 9.42 5.95 -17.29
C ILE A 102 8.49 6.02 -16.08
N SER A 103 7.24 6.45 -16.29
CA SER A 103 6.23 6.57 -15.24
C SER A 103 5.90 5.23 -14.61
N CYS A 104 5.65 4.22 -15.44
CA CYS A 104 5.40 2.85 -14.98
C CYS A 104 6.61 2.29 -14.22
N ALA A 105 7.83 2.51 -14.71
CA ALA A 105 9.05 2.06 -14.05
C ALA A 105 9.23 2.72 -12.67
N VAL A 106 8.96 4.03 -12.55
CA VAL A 106 8.98 4.76 -11.28
C VAL A 106 7.94 4.20 -10.30
N VAL A 107 6.72 3.93 -10.76
CA VAL A 107 5.65 3.34 -9.92
C VAL A 107 6.03 1.94 -9.45
N VAL A 108 6.49 1.07 -10.36
CA VAL A 108 6.89 -0.29 -10.01
C VAL A 108 8.09 -0.28 -9.06
N GLY A 109 9.12 0.54 -9.33
CA GLY A 109 10.27 0.70 -8.47
C GLY A 109 9.88 1.18 -7.07
N THR A 110 8.94 2.13 -6.99
CA THR A 110 8.36 2.62 -5.73
C THR A 110 7.64 1.52 -4.96
N ILE A 111 6.79 0.74 -5.64
CA ILE A 111 6.08 -0.39 -5.02
C ILE A 111 7.08 -1.39 -4.46
N LEU A 112 8.10 -1.76 -5.24
CA LEU A 112 9.15 -2.69 -4.82
C LEU A 112 9.94 -2.14 -3.63
N LEU A 113 10.28 -0.85 -3.63
CA LEU A 113 10.99 -0.19 -2.53
C LEU A 113 10.22 -0.28 -1.21
N ILE A 114 8.89 -0.17 -1.25
CA ILE A 114 8.04 -0.32 -0.05
C ILE A 114 7.86 -1.80 0.33
N PHE A 115 7.65 -2.67 -0.66
CA PHE A 115 7.25 -4.05 -0.42
C PHE A 115 8.41 -4.97 -0.03
N LEU A 116 9.60 -4.80 -0.64
CA LEU A 116 10.75 -5.65 -0.38
C LEU A 116 11.20 -5.65 1.10
N PRO A 117 11.29 -4.50 1.80
CA PRO A 117 11.59 -4.50 3.23
C PRO A 117 10.54 -5.24 4.05
N VAL A 118 9.25 -5.04 3.75
CA VAL A 118 8.15 -5.73 4.46
C VAL A 118 8.25 -7.24 4.29
N MET A 119 8.56 -7.71 3.08
CA MET A 119 8.74 -9.13 2.80
C MET A 119 10.01 -9.70 3.44
N ALA A 120 11.13 -8.98 3.36
CA ALA A 120 12.40 -9.40 3.92
C ALA A 120 12.35 -9.56 5.45
N PHE A 121 11.59 -8.69 6.12
CA PHE A 121 11.39 -8.72 7.57
C PHE A 121 10.05 -9.34 7.99
N TRP A 122 9.39 -10.10 7.12
CA TRP A 122 8.05 -10.65 7.39
C TRP A 122 8.04 -11.59 8.61
N GLU A 123 8.89 -12.61 8.59
CA GLU A 123 8.95 -13.61 9.66
C GLU A 123 9.49 -13.03 10.97
N SER A 124 10.45 -12.11 10.89
CA SER A 124 11.09 -11.53 12.08
C SER A 124 10.28 -10.42 12.74
N MET A 125 9.51 -9.65 11.96
CA MET A 125 8.74 -8.51 12.46
C MET A 125 7.23 -8.70 12.34
N ALA A 126 6.71 -9.01 11.14
CA ALA A 126 5.27 -8.99 10.92
C ALA A 126 4.54 -10.11 11.64
N VAL A 127 5.05 -11.35 11.60
CA VAL A 127 4.39 -12.51 12.23
C VAL A 127 4.28 -12.35 13.76
N PRO A 128 5.36 -12.09 14.52
CA PRO A 128 5.25 -11.89 15.96
C PRO A 128 4.34 -10.71 16.33
N GLU A 129 4.33 -9.65 15.52
CA GLU A 129 3.47 -8.51 15.78
C GLU A 129 1.99 -8.77 15.51
N ILE A 130 1.66 -9.56 14.48
CA ILE A 130 0.30 -10.02 14.24
C ILE A 130 -0.18 -10.86 15.42
N GLU A 131 0.63 -11.80 15.90
CA GLU A 131 0.30 -12.64 17.06
C GLU A 131 0.08 -11.83 18.34
N ARG A 132 0.98 -10.88 18.64
CA ARG A 132 0.84 -10.01 19.82
C ARG A 132 -0.40 -9.12 19.72
N THR A 133 -0.67 -8.55 18.53
CA THR A 133 -1.90 -7.78 18.28
C THR A 133 -3.13 -8.63 18.53
N PHE A 134 -3.15 -9.83 17.95
CA PHE A 134 -4.27 -10.75 18.07
C PHE A 134 -4.50 -11.18 19.52
N GLY A 135 -3.44 -11.43 20.27
CA GLY A 135 -3.52 -11.73 21.70
C GLY A 135 -4.13 -10.59 22.52
N ILE A 136 -3.75 -9.34 22.26
CA ILE A 136 -4.35 -8.16 22.91
C ILE A 136 -5.81 -7.99 22.49
N PHE A 137 -6.09 -8.16 21.20
CA PHE A 137 -7.44 -8.09 20.65
C PHE A 137 -8.38 -9.10 21.32
N GLN A 138 -7.95 -10.36 21.47
CA GLN A 138 -8.72 -11.38 22.17
C GLN A 138 -9.00 -11.00 23.63
N ARG A 139 -8.01 -10.43 24.33
CA ARG A 139 -8.19 -9.97 25.72
C ARG A 139 -9.18 -8.81 25.81
N LEU A 140 -9.12 -7.86 24.87
CA LEU A 140 -10.08 -6.75 24.78
C LEU A 140 -11.50 -7.29 24.51
N ARG A 141 -11.65 -8.22 23.57
CA ARG A 141 -12.94 -8.84 23.21
C ARG A 141 -13.58 -9.59 24.39
N LYS A 142 -12.78 -10.23 25.25
CA LYS A 142 -13.30 -10.91 26.46
C LYS A 142 -13.95 -9.96 27.46
N VAL A 143 -13.58 -8.68 27.44
CA VAL A 143 -14.06 -7.67 28.42
C VAL A 143 -15.06 -6.70 27.78
N CYS A 144 -14.97 -6.47 26.47
CA CYS A 144 -15.87 -5.60 25.73
C CYS A 144 -17.18 -6.35 25.39
N PRO A 145 -18.37 -5.75 25.65
CA PRO A 145 -19.64 -6.29 25.18
C PRO A 145 -19.63 -6.54 23.66
N LYS A 146 -20.34 -7.57 23.20
CA LYS A 146 -20.33 -7.97 21.78
C LYS A 146 -20.90 -6.88 20.87
N GLU A 147 -21.91 -6.16 21.35
CA GLU A 147 -22.60 -5.08 20.65
C GLU A 147 -21.69 -3.85 20.48
N GLU A 148 -20.69 -3.69 21.34
CA GLU A 148 -19.79 -2.53 21.38
C GLU A 148 -18.38 -2.83 20.84
N ASN A 149 -18.10 -4.06 20.41
CA ASN A 149 -16.74 -4.46 20.02
C ASN A 149 -16.29 -3.94 18.64
N GLY A 150 -17.15 -3.20 17.94
CA GLY A 150 -16.87 -2.64 16.62
C GLY A 150 -16.89 -3.65 15.46
N SER A 151 -17.58 -4.80 15.61
CA SER A 151 -17.74 -5.80 14.54
C SER A 151 -18.32 -5.22 13.25
N SER A 152 -19.27 -4.27 13.35
CA SER A 152 -19.84 -3.57 12.21
C SER A 152 -18.79 -2.80 11.40
N MET A 153 -17.79 -2.20 12.05
CA MET A 153 -16.69 -1.52 11.36
C MET A 153 -15.87 -2.50 10.53
N SER A 154 -15.52 -3.66 11.10
CA SER A 154 -14.79 -4.69 10.36
C SER A 154 -15.61 -5.26 9.21
N ALA A 155 -16.93 -5.43 9.38
CA ALA A 155 -17.81 -5.85 8.29
C ALA A 155 -17.80 -4.84 7.13
N THR A 156 -17.80 -3.53 7.40
CA THR A 156 -17.66 -2.50 6.37
C THR A 156 -16.32 -2.59 5.65
N PHE A 157 -15.21 -2.75 6.37
CA PHE A 157 -13.88 -2.92 5.75
C PHE A 157 -13.79 -4.17 4.88
N ASN A 158 -14.33 -5.30 5.35
CA ASN A 158 -14.35 -6.56 4.61
C ASN A 158 -15.21 -6.45 3.34
N SER A 159 -16.35 -5.76 3.41
CA SER A 159 -17.20 -5.47 2.26
C SER A 159 -16.49 -4.58 1.23
N MET A 160 -15.83 -3.51 1.70
CA MET A 160 -15.05 -2.63 0.84
C MET A 160 -13.89 -3.39 0.17
N ALA A 161 -13.16 -4.22 0.91
CA ALA A 161 -12.08 -5.04 0.38
C ALA A 161 -12.57 -6.02 -0.69
N THR A 162 -13.70 -6.69 -0.43
CA THR A 162 -14.37 -7.58 -1.40
C THR A 162 -14.67 -6.85 -2.71
N THR A 163 -15.23 -5.64 -2.62
CA THR A 163 -15.52 -4.80 -3.79
C THR A 163 -14.25 -4.43 -4.55
N VAL A 164 -13.21 -3.99 -3.84
CA VAL A 164 -11.90 -3.66 -4.42
C VAL A 164 -11.34 -4.87 -5.17
N PHE A 165 -11.26 -6.05 -4.54
CA PHE A 165 -10.68 -7.23 -5.19
C PHE A 165 -11.47 -7.68 -6.41
N ARG A 166 -12.80 -7.58 -6.41
CA ARG A 166 -13.62 -7.87 -7.60
C ARG A 166 -13.30 -6.93 -8.77
N ILE A 167 -12.98 -5.67 -8.51
CA ILE A 167 -12.53 -4.72 -9.52
C ILE A 167 -11.14 -5.12 -10.04
N TYR A 168 -10.19 -5.39 -9.12
CA TYR A 168 -8.81 -5.75 -9.46
C TYR A 168 -8.69 -7.09 -10.20
N VAL A 169 -9.64 -8.01 -10.07
CA VAL A 169 -9.69 -9.23 -10.88
C VAL A 169 -9.95 -8.95 -12.36
N LYS A 170 -10.79 -7.95 -12.67
CA LYS A 170 -11.19 -7.61 -14.05
C LYS A 170 -10.27 -6.59 -14.71
N LEU A 171 -9.61 -5.76 -13.91
CA LEU A 171 -8.74 -4.68 -14.37
C LEU A 171 -7.62 -5.12 -15.35
N PRO A 172 -6.93 -6.28 -15.18
CA PRO A 172 -5.88 -6.71 -16.11
C PRO A 172 -6.38 -6.87 -17.55
N ILE A 173 -7.62 -7.33 -17.76
CA ILE A 173 -8.21 -7.51 -19.09
C ILE A 173 -8.34 -6.15 -19.76
N PHE A 174 -8.94 -5.19 -19.06
CA PHE A 174 -9.11 -3.82 -19.56
C PHE A 174 -7.77 -3.15 -19.87
N LEU A 175 -6.79 -3.23 -18.96
CA LEU A 175 -5.46 -2.68 -19.17
C LEU A 175 -4.74 -3.30 -20.36
N THR A 176 -4.88 -4.61 -20.58
CA THR A 176 -4.29 -5.30 -21.73
C THR A 176 -4.89 -4.81 -23.04
N LEU A 177 -6.22 -4.70 -23.12
CA LEU A 177 -6.91 -4.20 -24.32
C LEU A 177 -6.45 -2.79 -24.66
N VAL A 178 -6.41 -1.90 -23.68
CA VAL A 178 -5.92 -0.52 -23.86
C VAL A 178 -4.45 -0.51 -24.28
N GLY A 179 -3.61 -1.31 -23.62
CA GLY A 179 -2.17 -1.38 -23.89
C GLY A 179 -1.85 -1.86 -25.32
N ILE A 180 -2.58 -2.87 -25.81
CA ILE A 180 -2.43 -3.36 -27.18
C ILE A 180 -3.00 -2.36 -28.19
N TYR A 181 -4.19 -1.82 -27.95
CA TYR A 181 -4.83 -0.84 -28.86
C TYR A 181 -3.95 0.40 -29.08
N LEU A 182 -3.31 0.88 -28.02
CA LEU A 182 -2.45 2.06 -28.05
C LEU A 182 -0.97 1.75 -28.31
N ASN A 183 -0.61 0.48 -28.52
CA ASN A 183 0.79 0.01 -28.64
C ASN A 183 1.69 0.56 -27.52
N LEU A 184 1.24 0.46 -26.27
CA LEU A 184 1.97 0.90 -25.07
C LEU A 184 2.91 -0.18 -24.52
N ASP A 185 2.88 -1.40 -25.05
CA ASP A 185 3.77 -2.46 -24.62
C ASP A 185 5.18 -2.31 -25.24
N PRO A 186 6.25 -2.44 -24.43
CA PRO A 186 7.64 -2.40 -24.91
C PRO A 186 8.00 -3.41 -25.99
N LEU A 187 7.36 -4.58 -25.97
CA LEU A 187 7.62 -5.64 -26.93
C LEU A 187 7.30 -5.21 -28.37
N TYR A 188 6.28 -4.39 -28.58
CA TYR A 188 5.97 -3.83 -29.90
C TYR A 188 7.19 -3.16 -30.54
N TYR A 189 7.82 -2.23 -29.82
CA TYR A 189 8.95 -1.47 -30.32
C TYR A 189 10.21 -2.33 -30.41
N PHE A 190 10.39 -3.27 -29.48
CA PHE A 190 11.49 -4.22 -29.53
C PHE A 190 11.42 -5.12 -30.77
N PHE A 191 10.25 -5.69 -31.07
CA PHE A 191 10.05 -6.51 -32.27
C PHE A 191 10.18 -5.71 -33.56
N ARG A 192 9.73 -4.44 -33.55
CA ARG A 192 9.92 -3.53 -34.68
C ARG A 192 11.39 -3.26 -34.94
N GLN A 193 12.18 -3.07 -33.88
CA GLN A 193 13.62 -2.84 -33.99
C GLN A 193 14.38 -4.07 -34.48
N MET A 194 14.01 -5.27 -34.00
CA MET A 194 14.65 -6.52 -34.41
C MET A 194 14.23 -6.97 -35.81
N SER A 195 13.41 -6.18 -36.52
CA SER A 195 12.87 -6.52 -37.85
C SER A 195 12.15 -7.87 -37.89
N ILE A 196 11.58 -8.29 -36.76
CA ILE A 196 10.80 -9.55 -36.63
C ILE A 196 9.40 -9.39 -37.27
N PHE A 197 9.08 -8.22 -37.82
CA PHE A 197 7.85 -7.94 -38.58
C PHE A 197 8.07 -7.94 -40.11
N PRO A 198 8.31 -9.08 -40.79
CA PRO A 198 8.17 -9.15 -42.24
C PRO A 198 6.71 -9.48 -42.57
N THR A 199 5.89 -8.44 -42.68
CA THR A 199 4.71 -8.26 -43.56
C THR A 199 3.59 -9.32 -43.72
N THR A 200 3.66 -10.56 -43.24
CA THR A 200 2.56 -11.55 -43.43
C THR A 200 2.19 -12.42 -42.23
N ASP A 201 3.09 -12.65 -41.25
CA ASP A 201 2.80 -13.49 -40.07
C ASP A 201 2.52 -12.69 -38.79
N PHE A 202 1.57 -11.74 -38.87
CA PHE A 202 1.24 -10.82 -37.76
C PHE A 202 0.64 -11.51 -36.53
N VAL A 203 0.15 -12.74 -36.67
CA VAL A 203 -0.65 -13.42 -35.64
C VAL A 203 0.19 -13.83 -34.43
N LEU A 204 1.38 -14.43 -34.64
CA LEU A 204 2.18 -14.97 -33.55
C LEU A 204 2.80 -13.87 -32.64
N PRO A 205 3.44 -12.81 -33.18
CA PRO A 205 3.97 -11.73 -32.35
C PRO A 205 2.88 -10.97 -31.61
N LEU A 206 1.71 -10.78 -32.23
CA LEU A 206 0.56 -10.15 -31.58
C LEU A 206 0.03 -11.01 -30.42
N LEU A 207 -0.13 -12.31 -30.64
CA LEU A 207 -0.56 -13.24 -29.59
C LEU A 207 0.43 -13.23 -28.42
N PHE A 208 1.74 -13.27 -28.70
CA PHE A 208 2.77 -13.19 -27.68
C PHE A 208 2.66 -11.89 -26.88
N ARG A 209 2.52 -10.73 -27.54
CA ARG A 209 2.31 -9.44 -26.88
C ARG A 209 1.09 -9.45 -25.97
N ILE A 210 -0.05 -9.94 -26.45
CA ILE A 210 -1.29 -10.02 -25.67
C ILE A 210 -1.09 -10.88 -24.42
N VAL A 211 -0.54 -12.08 -24.57
CA VAL A 211 -0.34 -13.03 -23.47
C VAL A 211 0.67 -12.49 -22.44
N SER A 212 1.80 -11.96 -22.90
CA SER A 212 2.84 -11.40 -22.05
C SER A 212 2.37 -10.16 -21.29
N LEU A 213 1.66 -9.25 -21.96
CA LEU A 213 1.12 -8.05 -21.35
C LEU A 213 0.01 -8.39 -20.34
N PHE A 214 -0.86 -9.33 -20.68
CA PHE A 214 -1.92 -9.80 -19.78
C PHE A 214 -1.36 -10.47 -18.53
N ALA A 215 -0.35 -11.33 -18.67
CA ALA A 215 0.36 -11.94 -17.55
C ALA A 215 1.00 -10.86 -16.67
N SER A 216 1.64 -9.86 -17.28
CA SER A 216 2.28 -8.75 -16.60
C SER A 216 1.30 -7.90 -15.79
N PHE A 217 0.19 -7.46 -16.41
CA PHE A 217 -0.82 -6.66 -15.71
C PHE A 217 -1.55 -7.45 -14.62
N THR A 218 -1.69 -8.76 -14.76
CA THR A 218 -2.22 -9.61 -13.69
C THR A 218 -1.33 -9.53 -12.45
N GLU A 219 -0.01 -9.58 -12.60
CA GLU A 219 0.92 -9.47 -11.48
C GLU A 219 0.94 -8.07 -10.87
N VAL A 220 0.95 -7.02 -11.68
CA VAL A 220 0.87 -5.64 -11.20
C VAL A 220 -0.41 -5.40 -10.40
N CYS A 221 -1.56 -5.86 -10.90
CA CYS A 221 -2.83 -5.78 -10.18
C CYS A 221 -2.82 -6.59 -8.88
N ARG A 222 -2.15 -7.75 -8.84
CA ARG A 222 -1.99 -8.52 -7.60
C ARG A 222 -1.19 -7.74 -6.56
N LEU A 223 -0.05 -7.18 -6.94
CA LEU A 223 0.79 -6.38 -6.04
C LEU A 223 0.01 -5.19 -5.47
N MET A 224 -0.72 -4.46 -6.31
CA MET A 224 -1.57 -3.35 -5.86
C MET A 224 -2.67 -3.82 -4.90
N ALA A 225 -3.35 -4.93 -5.20
CA ALA A 225 -4.36 -5.50 -4.32
C ALA A 225 -3.78 -5.90 -2.96
N LEU A 226 -2.57 -6.47 -2.92
CA LEU A 226 -1.88 -6.82 -1.67
C LEU A 226 -1.53 -5.58 -0.83
N ILE A 227 -1.07 -4.50 -1.45
CA ILE A 227 -0.77 -3.24 -0.76
C ILE A 227 -2.03 -2.64 -0.15
N ILE A 228 -3.12 -2.58 -0.93
CA ILE A 228 -4.41 -2.07 -0.45
C ILE A 228 -4.93 -2.96 0.68
N SER A 229 -4.84 -4.29 0.54
CA SER A 229 -5.22 -5.26 1.55
C SER A 229 -4.48 -5.04 2.88
N ALA A 230 -3.15 -4.88 2.83
CA ALA A 230 -2.33 -4.61 3.99
C ALA A 230 -2.71 -3.28 4.66
N ALA A 231 -2.91 -2.22 3.88
CA ALA A 231 -3.34 -0.92 4.40
C ALA A 231 -4.72 -1.00 5.08
N MET A 232 -5.70 -1.64 4.44
CA MET A 232 -7.05 -1.82 4.98
C MET A 232 -7.03 -2.67 6.26
N LEU A 233 -6.21 -3.72 6.31
CA LEU A 233 -6.05 -4.56 7.49
C LEU A 233 -5.50 -3.76 8.67
N VAL A 234 -4.41 -3.00 8.48
CA VAL A 234 -3.82 -2.16 9.53
C VAL A 234 -4.81 -1.12 10.04
N ILE A 235 -5.57 -0.49 9.13
CA ILE A 235 -6.60 0.48 9.50
C ILE A 235 -7.73 -0.18 10.30
N ASN A 236 -8.22 -1.34 9.86
CA ASN A 236 -9.28 -2.09 10.55
C ASN A 236 -8.85 -2.45 11.97
N ILE A 237 -7.66 -3.04 12.11
CA ILE A 237 -7.07 -3.41 13.40
C ILE A 237 -6.95 -2.18 14.30
N GLY A 238 -6.31 -1.11 13.82
CA GLY A 238 -6.05 0.09 14.61
C GLY A 238 -7.34 0.77 15.08
N LYS A 239 -8.33 0.93 14.19
CA LYS A 239 -9.63 1.53 14.54
C LYS A 239 -10.41 0.67 15.53
N ARG A 240 -10.40 -0.65 15.36
CA ARG A 240 -11.17 -1.54 16.24
C ARG A 240 -10.54 -1.68 17.62
N GLU A 241 -9.22 -1.82 17.68
CA GLU A 241 -8.46 -1.87 18.95
C GLU A 241 -8.70 -0.60 19.78
N THR A 242 -8.55 0.58 19.15
CA THR A 242 -8.79 1.87 19.81
C THR A 242 -10.24 2.05 20.24
N HIS A 243 -11.20 1.65 19.41
CA HIS A 243 -12.62 1.71 19.75
C HIS A 243 -12.95 0.86 20.99
N MET A 244 -12.54 -0.41 20.99
CA MET A 244 -12.78 -1.32 22.14
C MET A 244 -12.11 -0.81 23.41
N TRP A 245 -10.85 -0.38 23.32
CA TRP A 245 -10.15 0.20 24.45
C TRP A 245 -10.88 1.43 25.00
N ARG A 246 -11.31 2.35 24.13
CA ARG A 246 -12.03 3.56 24.52
C ARG A 246 -13.36 3.24 25.22
N ARG A 247 -14.09 2.24 24.73
CA ARG A 247 -15.33 1.75 25.39
C ARG A 247 -15.04 1.18 26.78
N ILE A 248 -14.04 0.32 26.91
CA ILE A 248 -13.63 -0.26 28.20
C ILE A 248 -13.19 0.85 29.18
N ALA A 249 -12.39 1.82 28.71
CA ALA A 249 -11.97 2.98 29.50
C ALA A 249 -13.16 3.85 29.94
N GLY A 250 -14.19 3.95 29.08
CA GLY A 250 -15.47 4.57 29.39
C GLY A 250 -16.23 3.85 30.51
N LEU A 251 -16.20 2.53 30.57
CA LEU A 251 -16.91 1.76 31.60
C LEU A 251 -16.12 1.63 32.91
N SER A 252 -14.80 1.48 32.84
CA SER A 252 -13.94 1.26 34.01
C SER A 252 -12.55 1.85 33.83
N THR A 253 -12.23 2.86 34.65
CA THR A 253 -10.90 3.50 34.66
C THR A 253 -9.77 2.51 34.95
N VAL A 254 -9.97 1.56 35.87
CA VAL A 254 -8.94 0.58 36.25
C VAL A 254 -8.63 -0.37 35.09
N ARG A 255 -9.67 -0.91 34.43
CA ARG A 255 -9.51 -1.80 33.28
C ARG A 255 -8.96 -1.04 32.07
N GLY A 256 -9.45 0.17 31.82
CA GLY A 256 -8.93 1.04 30.76
C GLY A 256 -7.44 1.32 30.90
N LEU A 257 -6.99 1.64 32.13
CA LEU A 257 -5.57 1.84 32.46
C LEU A 257 -4.73 0.57 32.27
N TYR A 258 -5.25 -0.59 32.66
CA TYR A 258 -4.58 -1.87 32.46
C TYR A 258 -4.34 -2.16 30.98
N PHE A 259 -5.37 -2.04 30.15
CA PHE A 259 -5.24 -2.25 28.71
C PHE A 259 -4.39 -1.16 28.04
N HIS A 260 -4.51 0.10 28.44
CA HIS A 260 -3.65 1.17 27.94
C HIS A 260 -2.17 0.83 28.13
N LYS A 261 -1.77 0.28 29.29
CA LYS A 261 -0.38 -0.13 29.52
C LYS A 261 0.05 -1.28 28.61
N GLN A 262 -0.81 -2.27 28.39
CA GLN A 262 -0.49 -3.38 27.48
C GLN A 262 -0.30 -2.88 26.05
N ILE A 263 -1.19 -2.01 25.59
CA ILE A 263 -1.10 -1.39 24.27
C ILE A 263 0.14 -0.49 24.19
N ALA A 264 0.47 0.27 25.23
CA ALA A 264 1.66 1.12 25.26
C ALA A 264 2.96 0.30 25.14
N VAL A 265 3.06 -0.82 25.85
CA VAL A 265 4.20 -1.75 25.75
C VAL A 265 4.31 -2.29 24.32
N LEU A 266 3.17 -2.69 23.74
CA LEU A 266 3.11 -3.17 22.36
C LEU A 266 3.58 -2.11 21.35
N TYR A 267 3.05 -0.89 21.44
CA TYR A 267 3.43 0.23 20.58
C TYR A 267 4.88 0.63 20.77
N SER A 268 5.43 0.54 22.00
CA SER A 268 6.85 0.81 22.25
C SER A 268 7.74 -0.20 21.55
N ALA A 269 7.39 -1.49 21.57
CA ALA A 269 8.13 -2.53 20.86
C ALA A 269 8.08 -2.34 19.34
N ARG A 270 6.94 -1.90 18.81
CA ARG A 270 6.73 -1.61 17.37
C ARG A 270 7.36 -0.32 16.89
N ARG A 271 7.70 0.58 17.81
CA ARG A 271 7.90 2.00 17.49
C ARG A 271 8.92 2.18 16.37
N ILE A 272 10.09 1.57 16.49
CA ILE A 272 11.19 1.74 15.53
C ILE A 272 10.81 1.19 14.14
N PRO A 273 10.47 -0.10 13.97
CA PRO A 273 10.18 -0.64 12.64
C PRO A 273 8.95 0.01 12.01
N ALA A 274 7.88 0.24 12.78
CA ALA A 274 6.68 0.90 12.26
C ALA A 274 6.96 2.35 11.87
N MET A 275 7.76 3.08 12.64
CA MET A 275 8.17 4.45 12.33
C MET A 275 9.02 4.51 11.07
N CYS A 276 10.02 3.64 10.91
CA CYS A 276 10.85 3.58 9.71
C CYS A 276 10.02 3.25 8.46
N LEU A 277 9.18 2.22 8.54
CA LEU A 277 8.31 1.81 7.43
C LEU A 277 7.31 2.91 7.07
N LEU A 278 6.67 3.53 8.07
CA LEU A 278 5.72 4.59 7.82
C LEU A 278 6.39 5.84 7.25
N THR A 279 7.58 6.18 7.73
CA THR A 279 8.38 7.29 7.18
C THR A 279 8.70 7.03 5.72
N LEU A 280 9.14 5.81 5.38
CA LEU A 280 9.41 5.41 4.00
C LEU A 280 8.16 5.55 3.13
N ILE A 281 7.01 5.03 3.58
CA ILE A 281 5.74 5.13 2.85
C ILE A 281 5.33 6.59 2.63
N VAL A 282 5.33 7.41 3.68
CA VAL A 282 4.94 8.82 3.61
C VAL A 282 5.87 9.60 2.68
N LEU A 283 7.18 9.39 2.79
CA LEU A 283 8.17 10.05 1.94
C LEU A 283 8.01 9.67 0.47
N VAL A 284 7.90 8.37 0.19
CA VAL A 284 7.78 7.85 -1.16
C VAL A 284 6.48 8.31 -1.82
N CYS A 285 5.36 8.27 -1.10
CA CYS A 285 4.09 8.78 -1.61
C CYS A 285 4.09 10.31 -1.77
N LEU A 286 4.79 11.06 -0.92
CA LEU A 286 4.98 12.51 -1.10
C LEU A 286 5.71 12.79 -2.42
N VAL A 287 6.82 12.09 -2.67
CA VAL A 287 7.59 12.21 -3.92
C VAL A 287 6.76 11.83 -5.13
N LEU A 288 5.96 10.74 -5.05
CA LEU A 288 5.06 10.35 -6.14
C LEU A 288 3.96 11.37 -6.40
N GLN A 289 3.33 11.92 -5.36
CA GLN A 289 2.27 12.93 -5.51
C GLN A 289 2.82 14.20 -6.14
N VAL A 290 3.92 14.71 -5.60
CA VAL A 290 4.55 15.95 -6.09
C VAL A 290 5.04 15.76 -7.52
N SER A 291 5.75 14.66 -7.83
CA SER A 291 6.25 14.42 -9.18
C SER A 291 5.13 14.18 -10.19
N SER A 292 4.07 13.47 -9.83
CA SER A 292 2.92 13.22 -10.73
C SER A 292 2.07 14.47 -10.94
N ASN A 293 1.84 15.28 -9.89
CA ASN A 293 1.15 16.56 -10.01
C ASN A 293 1.96 17.55 -10.86
N TYR A 294 3.27 17.65 -10.62
CA TYR A 294 4.17 18.45 -11.44
C TYR A 294 4.15 17.98 -12.89
N ALA A 295 4.29 16.68 -13.15
CA ALA A 295 4.26 16.12 -14.50
C ALA A 295 2.94 16.43 -15.22
N THR A 296 1.81 16.37 -14.50
CA THR A 296 0.49 16.72 -15.05
C THR A 296 0.39 18.21 -15.41
N LEU A 297 0.94 19.09 -14.58
CA LEU A 297 0.87 20.55 -14.78
C LEU A 297 1.88 21.07 -15.79
N ALA A 298 3.16 20.70 -15.63
CA ALA A 298 4.25 21.25 -16.43
C ALA A 298 4.20 20.75 -17.87
N MET A 299 3.78 19.50 -18.06
CA MET A 299 3.75 18.89 -19.38
C MET A 299 2.39 19.01 -20.06
N LEU A 300 1.55 19.96 -19.64
CA LEU A 300 0.30 20.31 -20.30
C LEU A 300 0.60 20.56 -21.80
N ASP A 301 -0.18 19.97 -22.70
CA ASP A 301 0.01 19.90 -24.16
C ASP A 301 1.24 19.12 -24.71
N LEU A 302 2.19 18.69 -23.86
CA LEU A 302 3.37 17.93 -24.29
C LEU A 302 3.22 16.41 -24.16
N LEU A 303 2.41 15.96 -23.21
CA LEU A 303 2.20 14.54 -22.93
C LEU A 303 1.06 13.92 -23.74
N PRO A 304 1.08 12.58 -23.96
CA PRO A 304 -0.07 11.89 -24.51
C PRO A 304 -1.25 11.96 -23.56
N PHE A 305 -2.47 11.93 -24.11
CA PHE A 305 -3.71 11.74 -23.38
C PHE A 305 -3.63 10.64 -22.30
N VAL A 306 -2.95 9.53 -22.59
CA VAL A 306 -2.76 8.41 -21.66
C VAL A 306 -2.02 8.83 -20.39
N ALA A 307 -0.97 9.64 -20.50
CA ALA A 307 -0.20 10.08 -19.35
C ALA A 307 -1.03 11.01 -18.45
N TYR A 308 -1.95 11.79 -19.02
CA TYR A 308 -2.93 12.59 -18.25
C TYR A 308 -3.96 11.75 -17.51
N ILE A 309 -4.14 10.48 -17.86
CA ILE A 309 -4.99 9.57 -17.07
C ILE A 309 -4.13 8.90 -16.00
N VAL A 310 -2.94 8.43 -16.38
CA VAL A 310 -2.08 7.62 -15.51
C VAL A 310 -1.48 8.44 -14.36
N PHE A 311 -0.94 9.64 -14.62
CA PHE A 311 -0.31 10.46 -13.57
C PHE A 311 -1.30 10.92 -12.49
N PRO A 312 -2.48 11.48 -12.82
CA PRO A 312 -3.48 11.83 -11.81
C PRO A 312 -4.01 10.59 -11.08
N TYR A 313 -4.11 9.45 -11.75
CA TYR A 313 -4.47 8.20 -11.09
C TYR A 313 -3.43 7.79 -10.04
N ILE A 314 -2.14 7.81 -10.37
CA ILE A 314 -1.04 7.50 -9.43
C ILE A 314 -1.06 8.49 -8.26
N ALA A 315 -1.17 9.79 -8.55
CA ALA A 315 -1.25 10.84 -7.52
C ALA A 315 -2.46 10.62 -6.60
N GLY A 316 -3.62 10.32 -7.17
CA GLY A 316 -4.86 10.04 -6.46
C GLY A 316 -4.76 8.81 -5.57
N VAL A 317 -4.21 7.69 -6.09
CA VAL A 317 -4.00 6.47 -5.30
C VAL A 317 -3.02 6.74 -4.16
N ALA A 318 -1.88 7.36 -4.44
CA ALA A 318 -0.91 7.72 -3.40
C ALA A 318 -1.54 8.64 -2.35
N TRP A 319 -2.38 9.59 -2.77
CA TRP A 319 -3.11 10.50 -1.87
C TRP A 319 -4.09 9.76 -0.97
N ILE A 320 -4.88 8.83 -1.53
CA ILE A 320 -5.81 7.98 -0.77
C ILE A 320 -5.04 7.16 0.26
N VAL A 321 -3.93 6.51 -0.14
CA VAL A 321 -3.12 5.67 0.74
C VAL A 321 -2.55 6.50 1.89
N VAL A 322 -1.85 7.59 1.61
CA VAL A 322 -1.25 8.42 2.67
C VAL A 322 -2.30 9.05 3.56
N THR A 323 -3.36 9.62 2.98
CA THR A 323 -4.43 10.24 3.77
C THR A 323 -5.10 9.22 4.68
N SER A 324 -5.36 8.01 4.19
CA SER A 324 -5.96 6.94 5.00
C SER A 324 -5.06 6.52 6.16
N ILE A 325 -3.76 6.39 5.93
CA ILE A 325 -2.79 6.01 6.96
C ILE A 325 -2.61 7.15 7.98
N VAL A 326 -2.37 8.38 7.51
CA VAL A 326 -2.16 9.56 8.35
C VAL A 326 -3.41 9.89 9.16
N ASP A 327 -4.60 9.83 8.55
CA ASP A 327 -5.86 10.07 9.25
C ASP A 327 -6.09 9.02 10.33
N THR A 328 -5.81 7.75 10.03
CA THR A 328 -5.95 6.68 11.02
C THR A 328 -4.96 6.86 12.17
N ALA A 329 -3.69 7.15 11.87
CA ALA A 329 -2.67 7.41 12.88
C ALA A 329 -3.02 8.63 13.77
N ALA A 330 -3.49 9.73 13.17
CA ALA A 330 -3.90 10.92 13.88
C ALA A 330 -5.16 10.67 14.73
N GLN A 331 -6.12 9.91 14.20
CA GLN A 331 -7.34 9.54 14.90
C GLN A 331 -7.04 8.63 16.10
N VAL A 332 -6.17 7.63 15.93
CA VAL A 332 -5.70 6.75 17.01
C VAL A 332 -5.10 7.55 18.15
N ASN A 333 -4.19 8.49 17.84
CA ASN A 333 -3.60 9.36 18.85
C ASN A 333 -4.65 10.23 19.57
N HIS A 334 -5.58 10.81 18.81
CA HIS A 334 -6.66 11.62 19.38
C HIS A 334 -7.62 10.81 20.27
N ASP A 335 -7.93 9.58 19.88
CA ASP A 335 -8.79 8.67 20.66
C ASP A 335 -8.11 8.24 21.96
N PHE A 336 -6.79 7.96 21.93
CA PHE A 336 -6.02 7.69 23.14
C PHE A 336 -5.97 8.89 24.09
N ASP A 337 -5.69 10.08 23.57
CA ASP A 337 -5.67 11.30 24.38
C ASP A 337 -7.04 11.59 25.02
N THR A 338 -8.11 11.50 24.22
CA THR A 338 -9.48 11.69 24.71
C THR A 338 -9.88 10.63 25.75
N GLY A 339 -9.49 9.37 25.54
CA GLY A 339 -9.77 8.29 26.48
C GLY A 339 -9.01 8.44 27.80
N LEU A 340 -7.75 8.89 27.74
CA LEU A 340 -6.96 9.23 28.93
C LEU A 340 -7.60 10.39 29.69
N GLU A 341 -8.05 11.44 28.99
CA GLU A 341 -8.70 12.59 29.63
C GLU A 341 -10.02 12.20 30.30
N LEU A 342 -10.85 11.39 29.64
CA LEU A 342 -12.08 10.85 30.23
C LEU A 342 -11.78 10.05 31.51
N MET A 343 -10.73 9.22 31.51
CA MET A 343 -10.31 8.48 32.69
C MET A 343 -9.81 9.40 33.82
N ARG A 344 -9.13 10.50 33.50
CA ARG A 344 -8.67 11.50 34.48
C ARG A 344 -9.85 12.22 35.13
N VAL A 345 -10.85 12.63 34.35
CA VAL A 345 -12.06 13.31 34.85
C VAL A 345 -12.85 12.41 35.80
N LYS A 346 -12.88 11.10 35.56
CA LYS A 346 -13.56 10.12 36.43
C LYS A 346 -12.86 9.86 37.76
N CYS A 347 -11.63 10.33 37.96
CA CYS A 347 -10.93 10.15 39.23
C CYS A 347 -11.42 11.18 40.26
N LEU A 348 -12.23 10.73 41.24
CA LEU A 348 -12.80 11.56 42.31
C LEU A 348 -11.74 12.34 43.12
N SER A 349 -10.56 11.75 43.33
CA SER A 349 -9.48 12.38 44.09
C SER A 349 -8.26 12.66 43.23
N ARG A 350 -7.93 13.95 43.07
CA ARG A 350 -6.67 14.45 42.48
C ARG A 350 -5.44 14.02 43.27
N LYS A 351 -5.60 13.66 44.55
CA LYS A 351 -4.50 13.14 45.40
C LYS A 351 -4.31 11.63 45.25
N SER A 352 -5.22 10.91 44.60
CA SER A 352 -5.10 9.46 44.44
C SER A 352 -3.89 9.06 43.60
N THR A 353 -3.27 7.93 43.96
CA THR A 353 -2.14 7.35 43.22
C THR A 353 -2.53 7.01 41.78
N SER A 354 -3.77 6.60 41.54
CA SER A 354 -4.32 6.35 40.20
C SER A 354 -4.38 7.59 39.33
N TYR A 355 -4.82 8.73 39.87
CA TYR A 355 -4.83 10.00 39.14
C TYR A 355 -3.42 10.45 38.75
N ARG A 356 -2.45 10.34 39.68
CA ARG A 356 -1.04 10.65 39.40
C ARG A 356 -0.47 9.76 38.29
N LYS A 357 -0.75 8.45 38.34
CA LYS A 357 -0.36 7.49 37.30
C LYS A 357 -0.98 7.81 35.94
N LEU A 358 -2.25 8.20 35.89
CA LEU A 358 -2.93 8.59 34.63
C LEU A 358 -2.38 9.90 34.06
N ARG A 359 -1.97 10.84 34.92
CA ARG A 359 -1.36 12.10 34.49
C ARG A 359 0.04 11.91 33.93
N SER A 360 0.79 10.93 34.44
CA SER A 360 2.15 10.63 33.94
C SER A 360 2.17 9.80 32.66
N LEU A 361 1.04 9.26 32.21
CA LEU A 361 0.98 8.48 30.98
C LEU A 361 0.96 9.40 29.76
N ALA A 362 1.92 9.18 28.87
CA ALA A 362 1.92 9.78 27.54
C ALA A 362 0.83 9.15 26.67
N SER A 363 0.25 9.94 25.77
CA SER A 363 -0.64 9.43 24.73
C SER A 363 0.12 8.46 23.83
N ILE A 364 -0.55 7.38 23.44
CA ILE A 364 -0.04 6.43 22.46
C ILE A 364 -0.31 7.02 21.07
N GLY A 365 0.73 7.11 20.25
CA GLY A 365 0.56 7.51 18.87
C GLY A 365 1.70 7.09 17.97
N VAL A 366 1.43 7.17 16.68
CA VAL A 366 2.34 6.74 15.63
C VAL A 366 3.30 7.88 15.31
N HIS A 367 4.57 7.55 15.16
CA HIS A 367 5.63 8.51 14.88
C HIS A 367 6.18 8.29 13.48
N ILE A 368 6.73 9.34 12.90
CA ILE A 368 7.55 9.34 11.69
C ILE A 368 8.86 10.07 11.95
N ILE A 369 9.91 9.78 11.20
CA ILE A 369 11.17 10.50 11.27
C ILE A 369 11.09 11.66 10.28
N LEU A 370 11.20 12.89 10.79
CA LEU A 370 11.38 14.09 9.95
C LEU A 370 12.69 14.75 10.40
N GLY A 371 13.68 14.77 9.51
CA GLY A 371 15.04 15.18 9.87
C GLY A 371 15.67 14.21 10.87
N SER A 372 16.23 14.74 11.96
CA SER A 372 16.88 13.95 13.02
C SER A 372 15.95 13.50 14.15
N SER A 373 14.68 13.92 14.14
CA SER A 373 13.78 13.75 15.29
C SER A 373 12.50 12.95 14.95
N PRO A 374 12.03 12.07 15.86
CA PRO A 374 10.74 11.43 15.72
C PRO A 374 9.62 12.44 15.98
N ASN A 375 8.71 12.58 15.02
CA ASN A 375 7.55 13.46 15.07
C ASN A 375 6.26 12.64 15.21
N LEU A 376 5.40 13.03 16.14
CA LEU A 376 4.10 12.39 16.37
C LEU A 376 3.10 12.80 15.28
N ILE A 377 2.40 11.83 14.69
CA ILE A 377 1.33 12.11 13.74
C ILE A 377 0.11 12.63 14.51
N THR A 378 -0.20 13.91 14.30
CA THR A 378 -1.34 14.61 14.88
C THR A 378 -2.31 15.09 13.80
N LYS A 379 -3.46 15.64 14.18
CA LYS A 379 -4.38 16.30 13.23
C LYS A 379 -3.69 17.44 12.46
N MET A 380 -2.76 18.16 13.11
CA MET A 380 -1.99 19.22 12.45
C MET A 380 -1.02 18.67 11.40
N PHE A 381 -0.44 17.49 11.64
CA PHE A 381 0.44 16.84 10.66
C PHE A 381 -0.27 16.59 9.33
N LYS A 382 -1.55 16.22 9.33
CA LYS A 382 -2.37 16.06 8.12
C LYS A 382 -2.42 17.34 7.29
N ILE A 383 -2.65 18.48 7.95
CA ILE A 383 -2.75 19.79 7.29
C ILE A 383 -1.38 20.17 6.72
N GLN A 384 -0.32 19.99 7.52
CA GLN A 384 1.05 20.25 7.10
C GLN A 384 1.47 19.39 5.90
N TYR A 385 1.14 18.09 5.90
CA TYR A 385 1.44 17.20 4.78
C TYR A 385 0.77 17.69 3.49
N ARG A 386 -0.52 18.04 3.53
CA ARG A 386 -1.26 18.55 2.37
C ARG A 386 -0.71 19.88 1.87
N ALA A 387 -0.39 20.79 2.79
CA ALA A 387 0.27 22.05 2.45
C ALA A 387 1.62 21.80 1.78
N LYS A 388 2.43 20.86 2.30
CA LYS A 388 3.73 20.51 1.70
C LYS A 388 3.63 19.90 0.30
N VAL A 389 2.63 19.06 0.04
CA VAL A 389 2.39 18.55 -1.33
C VAL A 389 2.11 19.72 -2.27
N LEU A 390 1.25 20.67 -1.89
CA LEU A 390 0.93 21.85 -2.68
C LEU A 390 2.14 22.76 -2.86
N ASP A 391 2.79 23.16 -1.78
CA ASP A 391 3.95 24.06 -1.76
C ASP A 391 5.08 23.51 -2.65
N LEU A 392 5.42 22.21 -2.50
CA LEU A 392 6.48 21.58 -3.29
C LEU A 392 6.09 21.47 -4.77
N THR A 393 4.82 21.18 -5.08
CA THR A 393 4.34 21.14 -6.46
C THR A 393 4.44 22.53 -7.10
N VAL A 394 3.94 23.57 -6.43
CA VAL A 394 4.02 24.96 -6.91
C VAL A 394 5.48 25.40 -7.06
N TRP A 395 6.33 25.09 -6.08
CA TRP A 395 7.75 25.39 -6.13
C TRP A 395 8.43 24.76 -7.34
N LEU A 396 8.17 23.48 -7.63
CA LEU A 396 8.72 22.82 -8.83
C LEU A 396 8.25 23.47 -10.12
N VAL A 397 6.95 23.81 -10.23
CA VAL A 397 6.40 24.51 -11.41
C VAL A 397 7.06 25.87 -11.61
N LEU A 398 7.29 26.63 -10.54
CA LEU A 398 7.93 27.95 -10.62
C LEU A 398 9.45 27.88 -10.84
N ALA A 399 10.13 26.88 -10.27
CA ALA A 399 11.58 26.76 -10.36
C ALA A 399 12.05 26.19 -11.71
N HIS A 400 11.23 25.35 -12.35
CA HIS A 400 11.50 24.77 -13.66
C HIS A 400 10.36 25.09 -14.63
N PRO A 401 10.22 26.36 -15.05
CA PRO A 401 9.31 26.72 -16.12
C PRO A 401 9.79 26.01 -17.39
N ILE A 402 8.95 25.14 -17.95
CA ILE A 402 9.22 24.52 -19.23
C ILE A 402 9.07 25.63 -20.28
N VAL A 403 10.20 26.03 -20.88
CA VAL A 403 10.28 26.98 -22.02
C VAL A 403 10.20 26.21 -23.32
#